data_AF-A0A852AYR0-F1
#
_entry.id   AF-A0A852AYR0-F1
#
_cell.length_a   1.000
_cell.length_b   1.000
_cell.length_c   1.000
_cell.angle_alpha   90.00
_cell.angle_beta   90.00
_cell.angle_gamma   90.00
#
_symmetry.space_group_name_H-M   'P 1'
#
loop_
_entity.id
_entity.type
_entity.pdbx_description
1 polymer ?
#
loop_
_entity_poly.entity_id
_entity_poly.type
_entity_poly.pdbx_seq_one_letter_code
_entity_poly.pdbx_strand_id
1 'polypeptide(L)'
;MDSPEEATIRSEQKFRRFLKSLIRKQPRDLLLVIGTGVSAAVAPGIPALCSWRSCIEAVLGAAEQLEVLHPGDVAEFRKKVIKERDLLVVAHDLIRKMSPRTGDMKPNFFQDCLMEVFDNLEQHIQNPVVLQSILRLMERGTMVLTTNYDNLLEIFGQQQGKPMESLDLKDKDKVLQWARGHVKYGVLHIHGLYTDPCGMVLDPSGYKDVTQDPEVM
;
A
#
# COMPACT_ATOMS: atom_id res chain seq x y z
N MET A 1 -31.18 -19.51 -3.55
CA MET A 1 -30.36 -18.37 -3.10
C MET A 1 -30.27 -18.49 -1.59
N ASP A 2 -29.07 -18.60 -1.03
CA ASP A 2 -28.89 -18.70 0.43
C ASP A 2 -29.48 -17.44 1.09
N SER A 3 -30.17 -17.61 2.21
CA SER A 3 -30.64 -16.46 2.99
C SER A 3 -29.43 -15.66 3.54
N PRO A 4 -29.58 -14.35 3.83
CA PRO A 4 -28.49 -13.54 4.39
C PRO A 4 -27.88 -14.12 5.68
N GLU A 5 -28.70 -14.80 6.48
CA GLU A 5 -28.29 -15.48 7.71
C GLU A 5 -27.46 -16.73 7.42
N GLU A 6 -27.88 -17.57 6.47
CA GLU A 6 -27.11 -18.76 6.04
C GLU A 6 -25.76 -18.38 5.42
N ALA A 7 -25.72 -17.30 4.64
CA ALA A 7 -24.49 -16.77 4.06
C ALA A 7 -23.49 -16.30 5.14
N THR A 8 -24.00 -15.64 6.20
CA THR A 8 -23.20 -15.16 7.33
C THR A 8 -22.62 -16.33 8.14
N ILE A 9 -23.45 -17.31 8.48
CA ILE A 9 -23.03 -18.52 9.23
C ILE A 9 -21.96 -19.30 8.44
N ARG A 10 -22.14 -19.44 7.13
CA ARG A 10 -21.17 -20.12 6.25
C ARG A 10 -19.84 -19.37 6.18
N SER A 11 -19.88 -18.04 6.14
CA SER A 11 -18.68 -17.18 6.18
C SER A 11 -17.90 -17.36 7.50
N GLU A 12 -18.59 -17.32 8.64
CA GLU A 12 -17.97 -17.52 9.95
C GLU A 12 -17.35 -18.92 10.09
N GLN A 13 -18.04 -19.96 9.62
CA GLN A 13 -17.51 -21.32 9.65
C GLN A 13 -16.25 -21.47 8.77
N LYS A 14 -16.25 -20.84 7.58
CA LYS A 14 -15.08 -20.80 6.69
C LYS A 14 -13.90 -20.08 7.36
N PHE A 15 -14.16 -18.94 7.99
CA PHE A 15 -13.14 -18.17 8.72
C PHE A 15 -12.55 -18.98 9.90
N ARG A 16 -13.40 -19.64 10.71
CA ARG A 16 -12.94 -20.51 11.80
C ARG A 16 -12.09 -21.67 11.30
N ARG A 17 -12.45 -22.30 10.17
CA ARG A 17 -11.64 -23.38 9.56
C ARG A 17 -10.30 -22.85 9.05
N PHE A 18 -10.30 -21.68 8.41
CA PHE A 18 -9.09 -21.02 7.96
C PHE A 18 -8.15 -20.70 9.14
N LEU A 19 -8.64 -20.06 10.20
CA LEU A 19 -7.85 -19.78 11.41
C LEU A 19 -7.27 -21.07 12.01
N LYS A 20 -8.07 -22.15 12.11
CA LYS A 20 -7.58 -23.45 12.58
C LYS A 20 -6.48 -24.03 11.69
N SER A 21 -6.54 -23.79 10.38
CA SER A 21 -5.50 -24.24 9.46
C SER A 21 -4.19 -23.47 9.65
N LEU A 22 -4.27 -22.17 9.97
CA LEU A 22 -3.09 -21.33 10.23
C LEU A 22 -2.33 -21.76 11.49
N ILE A 23 -3.02 -22.28 12.52
CA ILE A 23 -2.38 -22.78 13.76
C ILE A 23 -1.33 -23.86 13.46
N ARG A 24 -1.50 -24.63 12.39
CA ARG A 24 -0.58 -25.72 12.01
C ARG A 24 0.58 -25.26 11.14
N LYS A 25 0.56 -24.01 10.63
CA LYS A 25 1.61 -23.46 9.77
C LYS A 25 2.73 -22.86 10.61
N GLN A 26 3.97 -23.08 10.20
CA GLN A 26 5.09 -22.34 10.77
C GLN A 26 5.14 -20.94 10.14
N PRO A 27 5.64 -19.91 10.84
CA PRO A 27 5.74 -18.56 10.27
C PRO A 27 6.51 -18.52 8.94
N ARG A 28 7.54 -19.34 8.78
CA ARG A 28 8.30 -19.50 7.53
C ARG A 28 7.49 -20.02 6.34
N ASP A 29 6.33 -20.62 6.61
CA ASP A 29 5.41 -21.14 5.58
C ASP A 29 4.37 -20.07 5.16
N LEU A 30 4.45 -18.87 5.73
CA LEU A 30 3.47 -17.79 5.54
C LEU A 30 4.07 -16.70 4.66
N LEU A 31 3.25 -16.25 3.71
CA LEU A 31 3.37 -14.97 3.06
C LEU A 31 2.23 -14.07 3.58
N LEU A 32 2.59 -12.98 4.24
CA LEU A 32 1.62 -12.00 4.73
C LEU A 32 1.45 -10.88 3.71
N VAL A 33 0.20 -10.64 3.31
CA VAL A 33 -0.19 -9.52 2.45
C VAL A 33 -0.85 -8.46 3.32
N ILE A 34 -0.22 -7.30 3.40
CA ILE A 34 -0.71 -6.15 4.17
C ILE A 34 -1.47 -5.21 3.22
N GLY A 35 -2.63 -4.74 3.69
CA GLY A 35 -3.43 -3.72 3.02
C GLY A 35 -3.81 -2.59 3.96
N THR A 36 -4.64 -1.66 3.49
CA THR A 36 -4.97 -0.41 4.18
C THR A 36 -5.52 -0.61 5.59
N GLY A 37 -6.14 -1.77 5.88
CA GLY A 37 -6.69 -2.08 7.21
C GLY A 37 -5.63 -2.12 8.32
N VAL A 38 -4.37 -2.44 8.00
CA VAL A 38 -3.27 -2.36 8.98
C VAL A 38 -2.93 -0.90 9.26
N SER A 39 -2.71 -0.08 8.24
CA SER A 39 -2.41 1.35 8.39
C SER A 39 -3.54 2.09 9.13
N ALA A 40 -4.80 1.78 8.80
CA ALA A 40 -5.99 2.31 9.48
C ALA A 40 -6.03 1.96 10.98
N ALA A 41 -5.61 0.74 11.36
CA ALA A 41 -5.57 0.32 12.75
C ALA A 41 -4.43 0.97 13.53
N VAL A 42 -3.29 1.21 12.86
CA VAL A 42 -2.06 1.75 13.48
C VAL A 42 -2.14 3.27 13.66
N ALA A 43 -2.61 3.96 12.64
CA ALA A 43 -2.63 5.42 12.55
C ALA A 43 -4.04 5.92 12.16
N PRO A 44 -5.08 5.64 12.98
CA PRO A 44 -6.47 6.01 12.66
C PRO A 44 -6.68 7.53 12.55
N GLY A 45 -5.76 8.33 13.10
CA GLY A 45 -5.77 9.79 13.01
C GLY A 45 -5.38 10.36 11.64
N ILE A 46 -4.89 9.53 10.71
CA ILE A 46 -4.60 9.95 9.33
C ILE A 46 -5.69 9.38 8.40
N PRO A 47 -6.66 10.20 7.96
CA PRO A 47 -7.74 9.72 7.09
C PRO A 47 -7.24 9.05 5.82
N ALA A 48 -6.13 9.55 5.24
CA ALA A 48 -5.55 9.02 4.02
C ALA A 48 -5.13 7.53 4.13
N LEU A 49 -4.83 7.05 5.34
CA LEU A 49 -4.46 5.65 5.59
C LEU A 49 -5.67 4.74 5.83
N CYS A 50 -6.84 5.32 6.05
CA CYS A 50 -8.05 4.59 6.46
C CYS A 50 -8.86 4.04 5.27
N SER A 51 -8.79 4.67 4.10
CA SER A 51 -9.46 4.18 2.91
C SER A 51 -8.88 4.78 1.62
N TRP A 52 -9.06 4.07 0.51
CA TRP A 52 -8.74 4.57 -0.83
C TRP A 52 -9.40 5.91 -1.15
N ARG A 53 -10.67 6.07 -0.75
CA ARG A 53 -11.43 7.30 -0.94
C ARG A 53 -10.77 8.48 -0.22
N SER A 54 -10.48 8.29 1.06
CA SER A 54 -9.85 9.31 1.90
C SER A 54 -8.41 9.60 1.45
N CYS A 55 -7.69 8.61 0.90
CA CYS A 55 -6.39 8.82 0.29
C CYS A 55 -6.49 9.76 -0.93
N ILE A 56 -7.40 9.49 -1.86
CA ILE A 56 -7.63 10.37 -3.03
C ILE A 56 -8.07 11.78 -2.58
N GLU A 57 -8.94 11.88 -1.58
CA GLU A 57 -9.36 13.18 -1.02
C GLU A 57 -8.19 13.95 -0.41
N ALA A 58 -7.29 13.27 0.31
CA ALA A 58 -6.09 13.88 0.87
C ALA A 58 -5.12 14.35 -0.22
N VAL A 59 -4.91 13.54 -1.25
CA VAL A 59 -4.09 13.92 -2.42
C VAL A 59 -4.68 15.14 -3.13
N LEU A 60 -6.02 15.22 -3.28
CA LEU A 60 -6.68 16.40 -3.84
C LEU A 60 -6.50 17.64 -2.95
N GLY A 61 -6.51 17.47 -1.62
CA GLY A 61 -6.23 18.53 -0.66
C GLY A 61 -4.79 19.04 -0.78
N ALA A 62 -3.81 18.14 -0.82
CA ALA A 62 -2.41 18.48 -1.05
C ALA A 62 -2.21 19.15 -2.41
N ALA A 63 -2.89 18.67 -3.45
CA ALA A 63 -2.80 19.24 -4.79
C ALA A 63 -3.33 20.69 -4.87
N GLU A 64 -4.36 21.00 -4.08
CA GLU A 64 -4.91 22.35 -3.93
C GLU A 64 -3.95 23.25 -3.14
N GLN A 65 -3.35 22.74 -2.07
CA GLN A 65 -2.39 23.47 -1.22
C GLN A 65 -1.06 23.76 -1.94
N LEU A 66 -0.57 22.80 -2.72
CA LEU A 66 0.64 22.93 -3.52
C LEU A 66 0.40 23.69 -4.85
N GLU A 67 -0.84 24.10 -5.12
CA GLU A 67 -1.26 24.80 -6.35
C GLU A 67 -0.94 24.04 -7.65
N VAL A 68 -0.90 22.70 -7.59
CA VAL A 68 -0.57 21.84 -8.76
C VAL A 68 -1.80 21.46 -9.59
N LEU A 69 -3.01 21.69 -9.05
CA LEU A 69 -4.27 21.55 -9.78
C LEU A 69 -5.10 22.83 -9.72
N HIS A 70 -5.73 23.15 -10.86
CA HIS A 70 -6.66 24.27 -10.91
C HIS A 70 -7.88 23.99 -10.00
N PRO A 71 -8.41 24.98 -9.25
CA PRO A 71 -9.53 24.78 -8.33
C PRO A 71 -10.78 24.16 -8.98
N GLY A 72 -11.02 24.48 -10.26
CA GLY A 72 -12.10 23.87 -11.04
C GLY A 72 -11.92 22.36 -11.24
N ASP A 73 -10.69 21.90 -11.47
CA ASP A 73 -10.36 20.48 -11.61
C ASP A 73 -10.50 19.77 -10.25
N VAL A 74 -10.02 20.38 -9.16
CA VAL A 74 -10.19 19.86 -7.79
C VAL A 74 -11.66 19.64 -7.47
N ALA A 75 -12.52 20.63 -7.77
CA ALA A 75 -13.96 20.51 -7.56
C ALA A 75 -14.61 19.41 -8.41
N GLU A 76 -14.14 19.21 -9.65
CA GLU A 76 -14.60 18.12 -10.51
C GLU A 76 -14.20 16.75 -9.95
N PHE A 77 -12.94 16.57 -9.56
CA PHE A 77 -12.45 15.33 -8.99
C PHE A 77 -13.13 15.01 -7.66
N ARG A 78 -13.35 15.97 -6.76
CA ARG A 78 -14.12 15.76 -5.52
C ARG A 78 -15.54 15.22 -5.82
N LYS A 79 -16.22 15.74 -6.85
CA LYS A 79 -17.52 15.22 -7.29
C LYS A 79 -17.41 13.78 -7.84
N LYS A 80 -16.36 13.48 -8.61
CA LYS A 80 -16.09 12.14 -9.13
C LYS A 80 -15.84 11.15 -8.00
N VAL A 81 -14.99 11.49 -7.02
CA VAL A 81 -14.74 10.65 -5.84
C VAL A 81 -16.06 10.27 -5.19
N ILE A 82 -16.93 11.23 -4.87
CA ILE A 82 -18.22 10.98 -4.20
C ILE A 82 -19.15 10.07 -5.02
N LYS A 83 -19.27 10.31 -6.32
CA LYS A 83 -20.27 9.66 -7.18
C LYS A 83 -19.81 8.32 -7.76
N GLU A 84 -18.52 8.18 -8.01
CA GLU A 84 -17.98 7.04 -8.72
C GLU A 84 -17.84 5.83 -7.80
N ARG A 85 -18.24 4.66 -8.31
CA ARG A 85 -18.05 3.39 -7.60
C ARG A 85 -16.64 2.85 -7.81
N ASP A 86 -16.06 3.09 -8.99
CA ASP A 86 -14.71 2.66 -9.31
C ASP A 86 -13.67 3.79 -9.08
N LEU A 87 -13.11 3.80 -7.88
CA LEU A 87 -12.10 4.78 -7.49
C LEU A 87 -10.77 4.63 -8.23
N LEU A 88 -10.50 3.48 -8.86
CA LEU A 88 -9.28 3.29 -9.65
C LEU A 88 -9.29 4.18 -10.90
N VAL A 89 -10.45 4.33 -11.54
CA VAL A 89 -10.61 5.22 -12.69
C VAL A 89 -10.36 6.67 -12.28
N VAL A 90 -10.92 7.09 -11.13
CA VAL A 90 -10.73 8.45 -10.60
C VAL A 90 -9.25 8.72 -10.31
N ALA A 91 -8.56 7.77 -9.68
CA ALA A 91 -7.14 7.89 -9.38
C ALA A 91 -6.30 7.96 -10.64
N HIS A 92 -6.52 7.05 -11.61
CA HIS A 92 -5.82 7.06 -12.89
C HIS A 92 -5.97 8.41 -13.61
N ASP A 93 -7.19 8.95 -13.69
CA ASP A 93 -7.45 10.25 -14.32
C ASP A 93 -6.77 11.41 -13.57
N LEU A 94 -6.77 11.35 -12.24
CA LEU A 94 -6.13 12.34 -11.37
C LEU A 94 -4.61 12.34 -11.57
N ILE A 95 -3.98 11.18 -11.61
CA ILE A 95 -2.54 11.03 -11.89
C ILE A 95 -2.23 11.58 -13.27
N ARG A 96 -3.00 11.19 -14.29
CA ARG A 96 -2.77 11.67 -15.66
C ARG A 96 -2.91 13.18 -15.78
N LYS A 97 -3.79 13.80 -14.97
CA LYS A 97 -3.93 15.26 -14.89
C LYS A 97 -2.73 15.91 -14.20
N MET A 98 -2.19 15.30 -13.15
CA MET A 98 -1.06 15.81 -12.36
C MET A 98 0.32 15.43 -12.91
N SER A 99 0.40 14.52 -13.88
CA SER A 99 1.67 14.08 -14.50
C SER A 99 1.70 14.44 -16.00
N PRO A 100 1.84 15.73 -16.38
CA PRO A 100 1.83 16.14 -17.78
C PRO A 100 2.98 15.52 -18.58
N ARG A 101 2.66 14.96 -19.76
CA ARG A 101 3.55 14.19 -20.66
C ARG A 101 4.63 15.03 -21.39
N THR A 102 5.27 15.98 -20.75
CA THR A 102 6.27 16.84 -21.40
C THR A 102 7.67 16.62 -20.83
N GLY A 103 8.45 15.75 -21.49
CA GLY A 103 9.92 15.67 -21.39
C GLY A 103 10.50 15.06 -20.11
N ASP A 104 11.71 14.49 -20.23
CA ASP A 104 12.38 13.56 -19.29
C ASP A 104 12.83 14.16 -17.94
N MET A 105 12.41 15.38 -17.58
CA MET A 105 12.81 16.06 -16.34
C MET A 105 11.67 16.91 -15.76
N LYS A 106 10.55 16.31 -15.34
CA LYS A 106 9.50 17.04 -14.61
C LYS A 106 9.15 16.44 -13.25
N PRO A 107 8.79 17.31 -12.26
CA PRO A 107 8.31 16.88 -10.96
C PRO A 107 7.06 16.02 -11.11
N ASN A 108 7.01 14.91 -10.39
CA ASN A 108 5.82 14.10 -10.30
C ASN A 108 4.90 14.72 -9.25
N PHE A 109 4.08 15.71 -9.63
CA PHE A 109 3.22 16.44 -8.68
C PHE A 109 2.29 15.50 -7.88
N PHE A 110 1.91 14.36 -8.46
CA PHE A 110 1.17 13.33 -7.74
C PHE A 110 1.99 12.76 -6.57
N GLN A 111 3.28 12.53 -6.79
CA GLN A 111 4.21 12.11 -5.74
C GLN A 111 4.41 13.22 -4.71
N ASP A 112 4.60 14.48 -5.12
CA ASP A 112 4.73 15.59 -4.17
C ASP A 112 3.51 15.66 -3.24
N CYS A 113 2.32 15.43 -3.78
CA CYS A 113 1.10 15.31 -2.98
C CYS A 113 1.11 14.10 -2.04
N LEU A 114 1.63 12.94 -2.46
CA LEU A 114 1.74 11.77 -1.59
C LEU A 114 2.79 11.95 -0.49
N MET A 115 3.90 12.61 -0.79
CA MET A 115 4.91 12.99 0.19
C MET A 115 4.30 13.91 1.25
N GLU A 116 3.52 14.91 0.84
CA GLU A 116 2.79 15.79 1.78
C GLU A 116 1.78 15.00 2.62
N VAL A 117 1.00 14.11 2.00
CA VAL A 117 -0.04 13.32 2.68
C VAL A 117 0.56 12.30 3.68
N PHE A 118 1.73 11.76 3.39
CA PHE A 118 2.42 10.76 4.20
C PHE A 118 3.68 11.32 4.88
N ASP A 119 3.75 12.63 5.09
CA ASP A 119 4.86 13.21 5.84
C ASP A 119 4.74 12.87 7.33
N ASN A 120 5.89 12.75 8.01
CA ASN A 120 6.00 12.51 9.46
C ASN A 120 5.17 11.33 10.00
N LEU A 121 5.01 10.24 9.23
CA LEU A 121 4.23 9.06 9.64
C LEU A 121 4.67 8.47 10.98
N GLU A 122 5.96 8.58 11.33
CA GLU A 122 6.53 8.12 12.58
C GLU A 122 5.89 8.75 13.82
N GLN A 123 5.37 9.97 13.70
CA GLN A 123 4.71 10.70 14.78
C GLN A 123 3.24 10.26 14.96
N HIS A 124 2.71 9.49 14.01
CA HIS A 124 1.28 9.16 13.91
C HIS A 124 0.97 7.69 14.25
N ILE A 125 1.98 6.90 14.63
CA ILE A 125 1.80 5.54 15.12
C ILE A 125 1.14 5.59 16.52
N GLN A 126 -0.15 5.26 16.59
CA GLN A 126 -0.93 5.28 17.84
C GLN A 126 -1.12 3.88 18.43
N ASN A 127 -1.39 2.88 17.59
CA ASN A 127 -1.64 1.50 18.04
C ASN A 127 -0.72 0.49 17.34
N PRO A 128 0.52 0.31 17.86
CA PRO A 128 1.54 -0.50 17.19
C PRO A 128 1.33 -2.02 17.35
N VAL A 129 0.27 -2.48 18.04
CA VAL A 129 0.10 -3.90 18.40
C VAL A 129 0.11 -4.82 17.16
N VAL A 130 -0.53 -4.38 16.07
CA VAL A 130 -0.53 -5.14 14.82
C VAL A 130 0.86 -5.15 14.18
N LEU A 131 1.56 -4.03 14.11
CA LEU A 131 2.94 -3.96 13.58
C LEU A 131 3.90 -4.81 14.40
N GLN A 132 3.78 -4.77 15.73
CA GLN A 132 4.56 -5.59 16.64
C GLN A 132 4.33 -7.09 16.40
N SER A 133 3.09 -7.48 16.11
CA SER A 133 2.74 -8.87 15.80
C SER A 133 3.33 -9.31 14.47
N ILE A 134 3.27 -8.43 13.46
CA ILE A 134 3.89 -8.66 12.14
C ILE A 134 5.41 -8.80 12.28
N LEU A 135 6.06 -7.91 13.03
CA LEU A 135 7.50 -7.93 13.22
C LEU A 135 7.98 -9.24 13.90
N ARG A 136 7.18 -9.78 14.84
CA ARG A 136 7.45 -11.10 15.47
C ARG A 136 7.29 -12.26 14.48
N LEU A 137 6.37 -12.16 13.52
CA LEU A 137 6.22 -13.14 12.45
C LEU A 137 7.42 -13.09 11.50
N MET A 138 7.83 -11.89 11.08
CA MET A 138 9.06 -11.68 10.28
C MET A 138 10.29 -12.21 10.99
N GLU A 139 10.39 -11.99 12.31
CA GLU A 139 11.48 -12.53 13.12
C GLU A 139 11.60 -14.06 13.05
N ARG A 140 10.47 -14.74 12.79
CA ARG A 140 10.36 -16.20 12.65
C ARG A 140 10.31 -16.66 11.18
N GLY A 141 10.57 -15.77 10.23
CA GLY A 141 10.72 -16.08 8.80
C GLY A 141 9.48 -15.87 7.95
N THR A 142 8.41 -15.24 8.46
CA THR A 142 7.29 -14.84 7.60
C THR A 142 7.71 -13.74 6.65
N MET A 143 7.43 -13.94 5.36
CA MET A 143 7.64 -12.93 4.34
C MET A 143 6.47 -11.95 4.32
N VAL A 144 6.74 -10.68 4.00
CA VAL A 144 5.72 -9.62 4.00
C VAL A 144 5.75 -8.86 2.67
N LEU A 145 4.58 -8.70 2.07
CA LEU A 145 4.36 -7.77 0.97
C LEU A 145 3.16 -6.86 1.29
N THR A 146 3.12 -5.69 0.69
CA THR A 146 2.09 -4.67 0.95
C THR A 146 1.55 -4.09 -0.35
N THR A 147 0.24 -3.84 -0.37
CA THR A 147 -0.43 -3.04 -1.40
C THR A 147 -0.51 -1.56 -1.04
N ASN A 148 0.01 -1.18 0.13
CA ASN A 148 -0.03 0.21 0.60
C ASN A 148 1.18 0.97 0.08
N TYR A 149 1.01 2.28 -0.09
CA TYR A 149 2.09 3.19 -0.44
C TYR A 149 2.89 3.67 0.77
N ASP A 150 2.35 3.56 1.99
CA ASP A 150 3.04 3.93 3.24
C ASP A 150 4.09 2.89 3.67
N ASN A 151 4.99 3.29 4.58
CA ASN A 151 6.07 2.46 5.15
C ASN A 151 5.99 2.35 6.68
N LEU A 152 4.77 2.31 7.25
CA LEU A 152 4.58 2.31 8.70
C LEU A 152 5.25 1.11 9.39
N LEU A 153 5.28 -0.06 8.73
CA LEU A 153 5.91 -1.26 9.29
C LEU A 153 7.43 -1.10 9.38
N GLU A 154 8.04 -0.49 8.37
CA GLU A 154 9.46 -0.22 8.27
C GLU A 154 9.89 0.83 9.28
N ILE A 155 9.15 1.94 9.37
CA ILE A 155 9.35 2.98 10.39
C ILE A 155 9.32 2.33 11.78
N PHE A 156 8.28 1.57 12.08
CA PHE A 156 8.14 0.91 13.37
C PHE A 156 9.28 -0.10 13.60
N GLY A 157 9.62 -0.93 12.62
CA GLY A 157 10.69 -1.92 12.74
C GLY A 157 12.06 -1.27 12.97
N GLN A 158 12.35 -0.16 12.30
CA GLN A 158 13.57 0.63 12.52
C GLN A 158 13.60 1.22 13.94
N GLN A 159 12.48 1.75 14.45
CA GLN A 159 12.37 2.18 15.85
C GLN A 159 12.60 1.03 16.84
N GLN A 160 12.31 -0.22 16.46
CA GLN A 160 12.63 -1.44 17.21
C GLN A 160 14.05 -1.98 16.95
N GLY A 161 14.90 -1.23 16.25
CA GLY A 161 16.29 -1.60 15.94
C GLY A 161 16.43 -2.72 14.91
N LYS A 162 15.41 -2.97 14.08
CA LYS A 162 15.47 -3.96 13.00
C LYS A 162 15.95 -3.30 11.70
N PRO A 163 16.80 -3.98 10.90
CA PRO A 163 17.28 -3.46 9.62
C PRO A 163 16.19 -3.64 8.54
N MET A 164 15.12 -2.86 8.64
CA MET A 164 13.99 -2.92 7.70
C MET A 164 14.41 -2.43 6.32
N GLU A 165 13.93 -3.10 5.28
CA GLU A 165 14.17 -2.75 3.89
C GLU A 165 12.87 -2.76 3.09
N SER A 166 12.54 -1.65 2.43
CA SER A 166 11.47 -1.60 1.44
C SER A 166 12.01 -2.10 0.10
N LEU A 167 11.29 -3.05 -0.50
CA LEU A 167 11.67 -3.69 -1.75
C LEU A 167 10.72 -3.27 -2.86
N ASP A 168 11.29 -2.96 -4.01
CA ASP A 168 10.55 -2.59 -5.23
C ASP A 168 10.60 -3.74 -6.24
N LEU A 169 9.50 -3.96 -6.97
CA LEU A 169 9.42 -4.99 -8.01
C LEU A 169 10.43 -4.79 -9.15
N LYS A 170 10.92 -3.57 -9.35
CA LYS A 170 11.93 -3.23 -10.36
C LYS A 170 13.33 -3.73 -10.01
N ASP A 171 13.62 -3.90 -8.72
CA ASP A 171 14.89 -4.46 -8.24
C ASP A 171 14.78 -6.00 -8.16
N LYS A 172 14.87 -6.64 -9.32
CA LYS A 172 14.72 -8.10 -9.46
C LYS A 172 15.68 -8.87 -8.56
N ASP A 173 16.93 -8.43 -8.47
CA ASP A 173 17.96 -9.10 -7.67
C ASP A 173 17.60 -9.11 -6.19
N LYS A 174 17.11 -7.98 -5.66
CA LYS A 174 16.63 -7.91 -4.28
C LYS A 174 15.37 -8.72 -4.06
N VAL A 175 14.42 -8.68 -5.00
CA VAL A 175 13.18 -9.49 -4.92
C VAL A 175 13.52 -10.98 -4.87
N LEU A 176 14.46 -11.45 -5.69
CA LEU A 176 14.91 -12.84 -5.69
C LEU A 176 15.64 -13.21 -4.38
N GLN A 177 16.46 -12.32 -3.84
CA GLN A 177 17.11 -12.53 -2.53
C GLN A 177 16.08 -12.60 -1.40
N TRP A 178 15.06 -11.74 -1.42
CA TRP A 178 13.95 -11.77 -0.48
C TRP A 178 13.13 -13.05 -0.61
N ALA A 179 12.80 -13.46 -1.84
CA ALA A 179 12.07 -14.71 -2.12
C ALA A 179 12.82 -15.96 -1.66
N ARG A 180 14.16 -15.92 -1.65
CA ARG A 180 15.03 -16.98 -1.09
C ARG A 180 15.20 -16.90 0.43
N GLY A 181 14.61 -15.91 1.08
CA GLY A 181 14.68 -15.72 2.53
C GLY A 181 15.97 -15.05 3.03
N HIS A 182 16.78 -14.46 2.14
CA HIS A 182 18.02 -13.78 2.53
C HIS A 182 17.75 -12.37 3.12
N VAL A 183 16.60 -11.77 2.79
CA VAL A 183 16.19 -10.45 3.30
C VAL A 183 15.08 -10.61 4.35
N LYS A 184 15.49 -10.87 5.60
CA LYS A 184 14.57 -11.21 6.70
C LYS A 184 13.56 -10.11 7.03
N TYR A 185 13.98 -8.85 6.99
CA TYR A 185 13.16 -7.68 7.32
C TYR A 185 12.76 -6.88 6.07
N GLY A 186 12.62 -7.58 4.95
CA GLY A 186 12.20 -7.01 3.67
C GLY A 186 10.67 -6.95 3.54
N VAL A 187 10.17 -5.81 3.10
CA VAL A 187 8.75 -5.56 2.79
C VAL A 187 8.63 -5.28 1.29
N LEU A 188 7.96 -6.15 0.55
CA LEU A 188 7.76 -5.96 -0.88
C LEU A 188 6.56 -5.04 -1.15
N HIS A 189 6.80 -3.85 -1.71
CA HIS A 189 5.74 -2.92 -2.13
C HIS A 189 5.31 -3.22 -3.56
N ILE A 190 4.23 -3.99 -3.71
CA ILE A 190 3.75 -4.36 -5.05
C ILE A 190 3.10 -3.19 -5.80
N HIS A 191 2.71 -2.13 -5.08
CA HIS A 191 2.22 -0.88 -5.65
C HIS A 191 3.29 0.24 -5.66
N GLY A 192 4.52 -0.07 -5.27
CA GLY A 192 5.57 0.91 -5.01
C GLY A 192 5.36 1.69 -3.70
N LEU A 193 6.28 2.60 -3.43
CA LEU A 193 6.43 3.31 -2.17
C LEU A 193 6.36 4.82 -2.41
N TYR A 194 5.70 5.58 -1.52
CA TYR A 194 5.53 7.03 -1.72
C TYR A 194 6.85 7.81 -1.80
N THR A 195 7.91 7.33 -1.15
CA THR A 195 9.25 7.92 -1.17
C THR A 195 10.07 7.55 -2.41
N ASP A 196 9.59 6.63 -3.26
CA ASP A 196 10.24 6.25 -4.52
C ASP A 196 9.30 6.50 -5.72
N PRO A 197 9.46 7.63 -6.43
CA PRO A 197 8.59 7.97 -7.56
C PRO A 197 8.67 6.98 -8.70
N CYS A 198 9.85 6.39 -8.89
CA CYS A 198 10.10 5.52 -10.02
C CYS A 198 9.37 4.20 -9.82
N GLY A 199 9.20 3.74 -8.58
CA GLY A 199 8.61 2.46 -8.21
C GLY A 199 7.09 2.37 -8.23
N MET A 200 6.38 3.50 -8.20
CA MET A 200 4.93 3.53 -8.01
C MET A 200 4.15 2.87 -9.15
N VAL A 201 3.29 1.91 -8.78
CA VAL A 201 2.32 1.29 -9.68
C VAL A 201 0.94 1.81 -9.36
N LEU A 202 0.43 2.64 -10.26
CA LEU A 202 -0.82 3.37 -10.06
C LEU A 202 -1.95 2.90 -10.98
N ASP A 203 -1.63 2.08 -11.97
CA ASP A 203 -2.56 1.45 -12.89
C ASP A 203 -1.97 0.12 -13.41
N PRO A 204 -2.80 -0.78 -14.00
CA PRO A 204 -2.35 -2.09 -14.45
C PRO A 204 -1.17 -2.09 -15.43
N SER A 205 -0.98 -1.00 -16.20
CA SER A 205 0.14 -0.91 -17.14
C SER A 205 1.50 -0.86 -16.44
N GLY A 206 1.56 -0.41 -15.19
CA GLY A 206 2.79 -0.40 -14.39
C GLY A 206 3.35 -1.79 -14.07
N TYR A 207 2.57 -2.86 -14.27
CA TYR A 207 3.03 -4.25 -14.12
C TYR A 207 3.57 -4.86 -15.42
N LYS A 208 3.48 -4.19 -16.57
CA LYS A 208 3.82 -4.80 -17.87
C LYS A 208 5.26 -5.28 -17.92
N ASP A 209 6.19 -4.47 -17.43
CA ASP A 209 7.63 -4.80 -17.48
C ASP A 209 7.99 -5.98 -16.57
N VAL A 210 7.20 -6.21 -15.50
CA VAL A 210 7.38 -7.33 -14.57
C VAL A 210 6.67 -8.60 -15.08
N THR A 211 5.45 -8.46 -15.60
CA THR A 211 4.62 -9.61 -16.04
C THR A 211 5.06 -10.20 -17.37
N GLN A 212 5.85 -9.48 -18.16
CA GLN A 212 6.42 -9.95 -19.43
C GLN A 212 7.86 -10.45 -19.29
N ASP A 213 8.40 -10.47 -18.07
CA ASP A 213 9.76 -10.93 -17.81
C ASP A 213 9.86 -12.46 -17.79
N PRO A 214 10.65 -13.08 -18.70
CA PRO A 214 10.82 -14.52 -18.76
C PRO A 214 11.57 -15.12 -17.55
N GLU A 215 12.22 -14.32 -16.71
CA GLU A 215 12.87 -14.82 -15.48
C GLU A 215 11.90 -14.89 -14.28
N VAL A 216 10.73 -14.25 -14.37
CA VAL A 216 9.69 -14.25 -13.33
C VAL A 216 8.59 -15.28 -13.62
N MET A 217 8.42 -15.71 -14.88
CA MET A 217 7.47 -16.74 -15.34
C MET A 217 8.11 -18.12 -15.45
#